data_AF-A0ABD2V8T1-F1
#
_entry.id   AF-A0ABD2V8T1-F1
#
_cell.length_a   1.000
_cell.length_b   1.000
_cell.length_c   1.000
_cell.angle_alpha   90.00
_cell.angle_beta   90.00
_cell.angle_gamma   90.00
#
_symmetry.space_group_name_H-M   'P 1'
#
loop_
_entity.id
_entity.type
_entity.pdbx_description
1 polymer ?
#
loop_
_entity_poly.entity_id
_entity_poly.type
_entity_poly.pdbx_seq_one_letter_code
_entity_poly.pdbx_strand_id
1 'polypeptide(L)'
;MAKALVLFQVSVFLLSSFTIVSHAQDEWYSLDKNVDHLAPAQAPKPHHHHHHHHHPHPHPLPIISPSPSPIYYPTKPPTKAPTKPPTKAPCKPPTPSPYYPSRKPVAVRGLVYCKPCKFRGINTLYQAKPLQGAKVKLVCYNTKKTLVEQAETDENGFFWILPKLLSSGAYHKCKVFLVSSNNSYCNVPTNYNDGKSGALLKYTPPAPAPAPATHLPIKPPTPKYDFFTVGPFGFEPSKKVPCKKY
;
A
#
# COMPACT_ATOMS: atom_id res chain seq x y z
N MET A 1 38.45 45.29 -23.92
CA MET A 1 38.23 44.19 -24.90
C MET A 1 37.98 42.81 -24.28
N ALA A 2 38.37 42.54 -23.02
CA ALA A 2 38.17 41.24 -22.38
C ALA A 2 36.70 40.84 -22.06
N LYS A 3 35.80 41.82 -21.83
CA LYS A 3 34.39 41.54 -21.46
C LYS A 3 33.54 41.01 -22.62
N ALA A 4 33.90 41.35 -23.87
CA ALA A 4 33.19 40.89 -25.06
C ALA A 4 33.51 39.42 -25.40
N LEU A 5 34.73 38.97 -25.11
CA LEU A 5 35.17 37.60 -25.37
C LEU A 5 34.46 36.57 -24.46
N VAL A 6 34.18 36.96 -23.21
CA VAL A 6 33.49 36.11 -22.24
C VAL A 6 32.02 35.90 -22.63
N LEU A 7 31.34 36.94 -23.11
CA LEU A 7 29.96 36.83 -23.59
C LEU A 7 29.85 35.98 -24.85
N PHE A 8 30.85 36.03 -25.75
CA PHE A 8 30.88 35.19 -26.94
C PHE A 8 31.12 33.70 -26.62
N GLN A 9 32.02 33.40 -25.68
CA GLN A 9 32.27 32.03 -25.20
C GLN A 9 31.04 31.41 -24.50
N VAL A 10 30.31 32.18 -23.69
CA VAL A 10 29.07 31.69 -23.02
C VAL A 10 27.94 31.45 -24.04
N SER A 11 27.86 32.25 -25.10
CA SER A 11 26.88 32.05 -26.19
C SER A 11 27.11 30.76 -26.98
N VAL A 12 28.37 30.38 -27.23
CA VAL A 12 28.71 29.15 -27.97
C VAL A 12 28.43 27.90 -27.13
N PHE A 13 28.64 27.96 -25.81
CA PHE A 13 28.34 26.84 -24.91
C PHE A 13 26.83 26.57 -24.73
N LEU A 14 25.98 27.59 -24.80
CA LEU A 14 24.52 27.43 -24.70
C LEU A 14 23.88 26.83 -25.96
N LEU A 15 24.51 26.97 -27.13
CA LEU A 15 23.98 26.45 -28.39
C LEU A 15 24.37 24.99 -28.68
N SER A 16 25.40 24.44 -28.02
CA SER A 16 25.83 23.04 -28.24
C SER A 16 25.10 22.00 -27.39
N SER A 17 24.24 22.42 -26.46
CA SER A 17 23.57 21.51 -25.50
C SER A 17 22.20 20.98 -25.99
N PHE A 18 21.76 21.32 -27.20
CA PHE A 18 20.39 21.01 -27.68
C PHE A 18 20.26 19.82 -28.65
N THR A 19 21.29 19.00 -28.85
CA THR A 19 21.24 17.90 -29.85
C THR A 19 21.29 16.48 -29.30
N ILE A 20 21.01 16.24 -28.01
CA ILE A 20 20.89 14.86 -27.49
C ILE A 20 19.63 14.73 -26.64
N VAL A 21 18.58 14.15 -27.25
CA VAL A 21 17.50 13.30 -26.68
C VAL A 21 16.28 13.46 -27.58
N SER A 22 16.28 12.74 -28.71
CA SER A 22 15.09 12.49 -29.52
C SER A 22 15.24 11.13 -30.22
N HIS A 23 15.31 10.02 -29.47
CA HIS A 23 15.32 8.65 -30.03
C HIS A 23 14.84 7.60 -29.00
N ALA A 24 13.73 7.85 -28.29
CA ALA A 24 13.21 6.85 -27.33
C ALA A 24 11.68 6.87 -27.15
N GLN A 25 10.91 7.40 -28.10
CA GLN A 25 9.47 7.62 -27.91
C GLN A 25 8.55 6.79 -28.82
N ASP A 26 9.11 6.03 -29.76
CA ASP A 26 8.31 5.37 -30.81
C ASP A 26 7.99 3.87 -30.56
N GLU A 27 8.51 3.23 -29.50
CA GLU A 27 8.31 1.78 -29.27
C GLU A 27 7.14 1.39 -28.35
N TRP A 28 6.45 2.34 -27.69
CA TRP A 28 5.33 2.02 -26.79
C TRP A 28 3.92 2.21 -27.39
N TYR A 29 3.83 2.66 -28.64
CA TYR A 29 2.55 3.05 -29.27
C TYR A 29 1.81 1.94 -30.05
N SER A 30 2.30 0.70 -30.06
CA SER A 30 1.74 -0.37 -30.91
C SER A 30 1.08 -1.56 -30.20
N LEU A 31 0.93 -1.57 -28.87
CA LEU A 31 0.37 -2.74 -28.15
C LEU A 31 -0.99 -2.50 -27.46
N ASP A 32 -1.86 -1.66 -28.02
CA ASP A 32 -3.19 -1.40 -27.41
C ASP A 32 -4.36 -1.37 -28.39
N LYS A 33 -4.21 -1.92 -29.60
CA LYS A 33 -5.29 -1.95 -30.61
C LYS A 33 -6.05 -3.26 -30.75
N ASN A 34 -6.05 -4.14 -29.74
CA ASN A 34 -6.79 -5.40 -29.86
C ASN A 34 -7.51 -5.86 -28.59
N VAL A 35 -8.30 -4.97 -27.99
CA VAL A 35 -9.30 -5.38 -26.99
C VAL A 35 -10.66 -4.86 -27.42
N ASP A 36 -11.17 -5.42 -28.50
CA ASP A 36 -12.60 -5.37 -28.81
C ASP A 36 -13.20 -6.77 -28.64
N HIS A 37 -14.26 -6.80 -27.83
CA HIS A 37 -15.29 -7.83 -27.71
C HIS A 37 -15.04 -8.98 -26.72
N LEU A 38 -15.18 -8.67 -25.43
CA LEU A 38 -15.69 -9.64 -24.45
C LEU A 38 -17.08 -9.19 -23.97
N ALA A 39 -18.05 -10.09 -24.12
CA ALA A 39 -19.43 -9.92 -23.71
C ALA A 39 -19.55 -9.66 -22.19
N PRO A 40 -20.59 -8.96 -21.72
CA PRO A 40 -20.79 -8.69 -20.30
C PRO A 40 -20.89 -10.00 -19.51
N ALA A 41 -20.07 -10.11 -18.46
CA ALA A 41 -20.11 -11.23 -17.53
C ALA A 41 -21.49 -11.33 -16.86
N GLN A 42 -22.10 -12.51 -16.92
CA GLN A 42 -23.33 -12.81 -16.20
C GLN A 42 -23.12 -12.69 -14.69
N ALA A 43 -24.07 -12.05 -14.01
CA ALA A 43 -24.11 -11.96 -12.56
C ALA A 43 -24.18 -13.37 -11.92
N PRO A 44 -23.50 -13.62 -10.79
CA PRO A 44 -23.62 -14.88 -10.07
C PRO A 44 -25.06 -15.10 -9.61
N LYS A 45 -25.59 -16.31 -9.83
CA LYS A 45 -26.89 -16.73 -9.28
C LYS A 45 -26.85 -16.71 -7.75
N PRO A 46 -27.97 -16.39 -7.07
CA PRO A 46 -28.04 -16.46 -5.61
C PRO A 46 -27.76 -17.88 -5.13
N HIS A 47 -26.82 -18.02 -4.20
CA HIS A 47 -26.63 -19.28 -3.47
C HIS A 47 -27.75 -19.40 -2.43
N HIS A 48 -28.58 -20.45 -2.54
CA HIS A 48 -29.49 -20.82 -1.47
C HIS A 48 -28.69 -21.40 -0.30
N HIS A 49 -28.70 -20.70 0.83
CA HIS A 49 -28.24 -21.25 2.09
C HIS A 49 -29.31 -22.18 2.64
N HIS A 50 -29.01 -23.48 2.71
CA HIS A 50 -29.82 -24.42 3.49
C HIS A 50 -29.56 -24.16 4.98
N HIS A 51 -30.51 -23.51 5.64
CA HIS A 51 -30.61 -23.51 7.09
C HIS A 51 -31.21 -24.86 7.52
N HIS A 52 -30.43 -25.69 8.22
CA HIS A 52 -30.98 -26.83 8.94
C HIS A 52 -31.68 -26.32 10.21
N HIS A 53 -33.00 -26.32 10.21
CA HIS A 53 -33.80 -26.21 11.42
C HIS A 53 -33.85 -27.58 12.10
N HIS A 54 -33.24 -27.69 13.28
CA HIS A 54 -33.45 -28.84 14.15
C HIS A 54 -34.78 -28.65 14.89
N HIS A 55 -35.79 -29.44 14.51
CA HIS A 55 -36.97 -29.67 15.35
C HIS A 55 -36.69 -30.85 16.31
N PRO A 56 -37.10 -30.76 17.58
CA PRO A 56 -37.01 -31.89 18.50
C PRO A 56 -38.19 -32.85 18.24
N HIS A 57 -37.89 -34.11 17.94
CA HIS A 57 -38.86 -35.20 17.99
C HIS A 57 -38.65 -36.06 19.24
N PRO A 58 -39.73 -36.54 19.89
CA PRO A 58 -39.64 -37.34 21.11
C PRO A 58 -39.28 -38.79 20.78
N HIS A 59 -38.29 -39.34 21.50
CA HIS A 59 -37.93 -40.75 21.42
C HIS A 59 -38.75 -41.60 22.41
N PRO A 60 -39.22 -42.81 22.03
CA PRO A 60 -39.82 -43.76 22.94
C PRO A 60 -38.74 -44.49 23.77
N LEU A 61 -39.06 -44.77 25.04
CA LEU A 61 -38.24 -45.52 26.00
C LEU A 61 -38.08 -47.00 25.60
N PRO A 62 -36.86 -47.59 25.67
CA PRO A 62 -36.69 -49.03 25.60
C PRO A 62 -36.79 -49.69 26.99
N ILE A 63 -37.46 -50.84 27.00
CA ILE A 63 -37.75 -51.73 28.10
C ILE A 63 -36.49 -52.52 28.51
N ILE A 64 -36.31 -52.72 29.81
CA ILE A 64 -35.23 -53.48 30.46
C ILE A 64 -35.46 -54.98 30.25
N SER A 65 -34.41 -55.73 29.88
CA SER A 65 -34.37 -57.20 29.96
C SER A 65 -33.00 -57.65 30.49
N PRO A 66 -32.92 -58.71 31.33
CA PRO A 66 -31.77 -58.95 32.19
C PRO A 66 -30.61 -59.67 31.48
N SER A 67 -29.39 -59.29 31.86
CA SER A 67 -28.13 -59.88 31.41
C SER A 67 -27.79 -61.13 32.24
N PRO A 68 -27.32 -62.25 31.63
CA PRO A 68 -26.76 -63.37 32.37
C PRO A 68 -25.29 -63.16 32.76
N SER A 69 -24.93 -63.64 33.95
CA SER A 69 -23.63 -63.52 34.63
C SER A 69 -22.42 -64.08 33.84
N PRO A 70 -21.19 -63.59 34.10
CA PRO A 70 -20.00 -64.00 33.35
C PRO A 70 -19.41 -65.33 33.85
N ILE A 71 -19.02 -66.20 32.92
CA ILE A 71 -18.24 -67.43 33.18
C ILE A 71 -16.75 -67.09 33.11
N TYR A 72 -16.02 -67.40 34.19
CA TYR A 72 -14.57 -67.26 34.30
C TYR A 72 -13.85 -68.42 33.58
N TYR A 73 -12.96 -68.12 32.63
CA TYR A 73 -11.97 -69.07 32.13
C TYR A 73 -10.55 -68.57 32.44
N PRO A 74 -9.63 -69.45 32.87
CA PRO A 74 -8.27 -69.06 33.25
C PRO A 74 -7.44 -68.72 32.01
N THR A 75 -6.93 -67.48 31.95
CA THR A 75 -6.04 -67.00 30.90
C THR A 75 -4.60 -67.48 31.16
N LYS A 76 -3.97 -68.11 30.16
CA LYS A 76 -2.54 -68.50 30.20
C LYS A 76 -1.64 -67.27 30.34
N PRO A 77 -0.46 -67.38 30.99
CA PRO A 77 0.45 -66.25 31.15
C PRO A 77 1.04 -65.82 29.80
N PRO A 78 1.14 -64.51 29.51
CA PRO A 78 1.72 -64.02 28.28
C PRO A 78 3.25 -64.13 28.31
N THR A 79 3.81 -64.77 27.29
CA THR A 79 5.24 -64.81 26.98
C THR A 79 5.77 -63.41 26.70
N LYS A 80 6.82 -62.97 27.41
CA LYS A 80 7.51 -61.69 27.13
C LYS A 80 8.12 -61.72 25.73
N ALA A 81 7.67 -60.82 24.85
CA ALA A 81 8.36 -60.53 23.59
C ALA A 81 9.64 -59.68 23.84
N PRO A 82 10.69 -59.82 23.02
CA PRO A 82 11.92 -59.02 23.16
C PRO A 82 11.64 -57.54 22.87
N THR A 83 12.05 -56.67 23.79
CA THR A 83 11.90 -55.22 23.68
C THR A 83 12.92 -54.67 22.67
N LYS A 84 12.44 -54.13 21.53
CA LYS A 84 13.30 -53.33 20.63
C LYS A 84 13.78 -52.05 21.35
N PRO A 85 15.02 -51.59 21.12
CA PRO A 85 15.51 -50.35 21.71
C PRO A 85 14.71 -49.13 21.19
N PRO A 86 14.57 -48.06 22.00
CA PRO A 86 13.71 -46.93 21.67
C PRO A 86 14.28 -46.16 20.48
N THR A 87 13.52 -46.16 19.38
CA THR A 87 13.81 -45.29 18.24
C THR A 87 13.51 -43.86 18.64
N LYS A 88 14.54 -42.98 18.64
CA LYS A 88 14.37 -41.54 18.85
C LYS A 88 13.30 -41.01 17.90
N ALA A 89 12.25 -40.40 18.45
CA ALA A 89 11.26 -39.69 17.64
C ALA A 89 11.97 -38.62 16.79
N PRO A 90 11.63 -38.47 15.50
CA PRO A 90 12.16 -37.38 14.70
C PRO A 90 11.77 -36.05 15.34
N CYS A 91 12.77 -35.29 15.80
CA CYS A 91 12.56 -33.90 16.21
C CYS A 91 12.00 -33.14 15.00
N LYS A 92 10.72 -32.76 15.07
CA LYS A 92 10.18 -31.78 14.13
C LYS A 92 11.05 -30.51 14.25
N PRO A 93 11.55 -29.96 13.13
CA PRO A 93 12.23 -28.67 13.18
C PRO A 93 11.29 -27.63 13.82
N PRO A 94 11.82 -26.71 14.65
CA PRO A 94 11.01 -25.69 15.28
C PRO A 94 10.24 -24.92 14.21
N THR A 95 8.92 -24.89 14.34
CA THR A 95 8.06 -24.05 13.51
C THR A 95 8.59 -22.62 13.59
N PRO A 96 8.88 -21.95 12.45
CA PRO A 96 9.25 -20.55 12.47
C PRO A 96 8.18 -19.79 13.23
N SER A 97 8.58 -19.10 14.30
CA SER A 97 7.71 -18.15 14.99
C SER A 97 7.06 -17.25 13.92
N PRO A 98 5.74 -16.99 13.97
CA PRO A 98 5.10 -16.10 13.01
C PRO A 98 5.92 -14.81 12.97
N TYR A 99 6.48 -14.52 11.79
CA TYR A 99 7.28 -13.32 11.57
C TYR A 99 6.35 -12.13 11.79
N TYR A 100 6.36 -11.57 12.99
CA TYR A 100 5.81 -10.26 13.24
C TYR A 100 6.80 -9.29 12.60
N PRO A 101 6.46 -8.63 11.48
CA PRO A 101 7.34 -7.62 10.92
C PRO A 101 7.62 -6.61 12.03
N SER A 102 8.91 -6.38 12.30
CA SER A 102 9.31 -5.42 13.33
C SER A 102 8.63 -4.09 13.00
N ARG A 103 7.95 -3.51 14.00
CA ARG A 103 7.29 -2.21 13.82
C ARG A 103 8.38 -1.16 13.62
N LYS A 104 8.46 -0.60 12.42
CA LYS A 104 9.46 0.41 12.08
C LYS A 104 8.86 1.81 12.11
N PRO A 105 9.69 2.85 12.30
CA PRO A 105 9.25 4.21 12.08
C PRO A 105 8.79 4.39 10.62
N VAL A 106 7.86 5.30 10.41
CA VAL A 106 7.23 5.54 9.10
C VAL A 106 7.85 6.74 8.40
N ALA A 107 8.03 6.64 7.08
CA ALA A 107 8.27 7.77 6.21
C ALA A 107 7.12 7.88 5.19
N VAL A 108 6.44 9.03 5.16
CA VAL A 108 5.34 9.27 4.21
C VAL A 108 5.83 10.20 3.10
N ARG A 109 5.61 9.80 1.85
CA ARG A 109 5.83 10.63 0.66
C ARG A 109 4.51 10.86 -0.07
N GLY A 110 4.30 12.06 -0.56
CA GLY A 110 3.21 12.34 -1.50
C GLY A 110 3.57 13.45 -2.48
N LEU A 111 2.65 13.72 -3.39
CA LEU A 111 2.82 14.68 -4.48
C LEU A 111 1.56 15.55 -4.59
N VAL A 112 1.72 16.86 -4.76
CA VAL A 112 0.63 17.82 -4.92
C VAL A 112 0.77 18.53 -6.25
N TYR A 113 -0.34 18.60 -6.98
CA TYR A 113 -0.45 19.29 -8.25
C TYR A 113 -1.33 20.54 -8.16
N CYS A 114 -1.06 21.48 -9.06
CA CYS A 114 -1.94 22.55 -9.44
C CYS A 114 -2.65 22.22 -10.76
N LYS A 115 -3.97 22.14 -10.72
CA LYS A 115 -4.79 21.91 -11.90
C LYS A 115 -4.87 23.17 -12.76
N PRO A 116 -4.95 23.05 -14.10
CA PRO A 116 -5.21 24.19 -14.97
C PRO A 116 -6.67 24.65 -14.88
N CYS A 117 -6.92 25.93 -15.18
CA CYS A 117 -8.25 26.57 -15.10
C CYS A 117 -9.35 25.83 -15.86
N LYS A 118 -9.03 25.26 -17.03
CA LYS A 118 -9.99 24.50 -17.84
C LYS A 118 -10.61 23.29 -17.12
N PHE A 119 -9.97 22.80 -16.06
CA PHE A 119 -10.44 21.65 -15.26
C PHE A 119 -10.88 22.03 -13.84
N ARG A 120 -11.15 23.32 -13.58
CA ARG A 120 -11.73 23.75 -12.30
C ARG A 120 -13.07 23.02 -12.07
N GLY A 121 -13.26 22.44 -10.89
CA GLY A 121 -14.43 21.62 -10.55
C GLY A 121 -14.46 20.21 -11.15
N ILE A 122 -13.55 19.87 -12.08
CA ILE A 122 -13.49 18.54 -12.72
C ILE A 122 -12.48 17.66 -11.99
N ASN A 123 -12.81 16.40 -11.72
CA ASN A 123 -11.95 15.47 -10.98
C ASN A 123 -10.84 14.87 -11.87
N THR A 124 -9.91 15.71 -12.35
CA THR A 124 -8.78 15.31 -13.19
C THR A 124 -7.49 16.06 -12.84
N LEU A 125 -6.34 15.39 -13.04
CA LEU A 125 -5.00 15.97 -12.99
C LEU A 125 -4.36 16.08 -14.39
N TYR A 126 -5.14 15.93 -15.46
CA TYR A 126 -4.60 16.07 -16.81
C TYR A 126 -4.00 17.46 -17.02
N GLN A 127 -2.74 17.51 -17.47
CA GLN A 127 -1.94 18.74 -17.64
C GLN A 127 -1.78 19.57 -16.35
N ALA A 128 -1.96 18.96 -15.18
CA ALA A 128 -1.65 19.61 -13.91
C ALA A 128 -0.14 19.68 -13.71
N LYS A 129 0.34 20.77 -13.09
CA LYS A 129 1.77 21.00 -12.81
C LYS A 129 2.07 20.76 -11.34
N PRO A 130 3.27 20.29 -10.96
CA PRO A 130 3.62 20.18 -9.54
C PRO A 130 3.46 21.53 -8.82
N LEU A 131 2.99 21.49 -7.58
CA LEU A 131 2.74 22.69 -6.79
C LEU A 131 3.68 22.76 -5.60
N GLN A 132 4.62 23.71 -5.63
CA GLN A 132 5.51 24.04 -4.53
C GLN A 132 4.80 24.83 -3.43
N GLY A 133 5.23 24.63 -2.17
CA GLY A 133 4.77 25.40 -1.01
C GLY A 133 3.32 25.09 -0.60
N ALA A 134 2.75 23.99 -1.08
CA ALA A 134 1.47 23.49 -0.61
C ALA A 134 1.64 22.85 0.76
N LYS A 135 0.85 23.30 1.73
CA LYS A 135 0.80 22.74 3.09
C LYS A 135 -0.11 21.52 3.11
N VAL A 136 0.41 20.44 3.68
CA VAL A 136 -0.32 19.20 3.96
C VAL A 136 -0.19 18.83 5.43
N LYS A 137 -1.14 18.05 5.95
CA LYS A 137 -1.08 17.51 7.31
C LYS A 137 -1.37 16.02 7.33
N LEU A 138 -0.54 15.27 8.05
CA LEU A 138 -0.82 13.91 8.48
C LEU A 138 -1.56 13.97 9.80
N VAL A 139 -2.68 13.26 9.91
CA VAL A 139 -3.43 13.10 11.15
C VAL A 139 -3.62 11.61 11.41
N CYS A 140 -3.19 11.14 12.58
CA CYS A 140 -3.44 9.78 13.03
C CYS A 140 -4.40 9.77 14.21
N TYR A 141 -5.54 9.12 14.02
CA TYR A 141 -6.56 8.98 15.05
C TYR A 141 -6.27 7.73 15.88
N ASN A 142 -5.54 7.90 16.98
CA ASN A 142 -5.31 6.83 17.95
C ASN A 142 -6.19 7.02 19.19
N THR A 143 -6.45 5.95 19.94
CA THR A 143 -7.40 5.93 21.07
C THR A 143 -7.00 6.80 22.26
N LYS A 144 -5.76 7.31 22.30
CA LYS A 144 -5.24 8.08 23.44
C LYS A 144 -4.77 9.50 23.08
N LYS A 145 -4.26 9.72 21.87
CA LYS A 145 -3.75 11.01 21.39
C LYS A 145 -3.84 11.08 19.86
N THR A 146 -4.22 12.23 19.33
CA THR A 146 -4.16 12.51 17.89
C THR A 146 -2.76 12.99 17.54
N LEU A 147 -2.04 12.24 16.70
CA LEU A 147 -0.77 12.72 16.13
C LEU A 147 -1.10 13.64 14.95
N VAL A 148 -0.52 14.83 14.93
CA VAL A 148 -0.62 15.76 13.81
C VAL A 148 0.78 16.23 13.43
N GLU A 149 1.14 16.07 12.16
CA GLU A 149 2.41 16.53 11.59
C GLU A 149 2.11 17.26 10.28
N GLN A 150 2.85 18.33 10.00
CA GLN A 150 2.69 19.12 8.77
C GLN A 150 3.95 19.08 7.93
N ALA A 151 3.77 19.23 6.62
CA ALA A 151 4.87 19.44 5.69
C ALA A 151 4.44 20.41 4.59
N GLU A 152 5.43 20.99 3.93
CA GLU A 152 5.27 21.76 2.71
C GLU A 152 5.88 21.00 1.54
N THR A 153 5.32 21.21 0.35
CA THR A 153 5.87 20.62 -0.87
C THR A 153 7.08 21.37 -1.38
N ASP A 154 8.04 20.61 -1.92
CA ASP A 154 9.22 21.12 -2.61
C ASP A 154 8.90 21.66 -4.02
N GLU A 155 9.93 22.11 -4.74
CA GLU A 155 9.84 22.64 -6.11
C GLU A 155 9.21 21.65 -7.10
N ASN A 156 9.35 20.35 -6.83
CA ASN A 156 8.80 19.26 -7.63
C ASN A 156 7.42 18.82 -7.14
N GLY A 157 6.82 19.55 -6.19
CA GLY A 157 5.52 19.26 -5.60
C GLY A 157 5.51 18.10 -4.61
N PHE A 158 6.66 17.50 -4.30
CA PHE A 158 6.73 16.39 -3.35
C PHE A 158 6.76 16.90 -1.92
N PHE A 159 6.17 16.16 -1.00
CA PHE A 159 6.35 16.38 0.44
C PHE A 159 6.79 15.10 1.13
N TRP A 160 7.45 15.28 2.27
CA TRP A 160 7.87 14.21 3.16
C TRP A 160 7.41 14.49 4.59
N ILE A 161 6.82 13.50 5.25
CA ILE A 161 6.47 13.56 6.68
C ILE A 161 7.15 12.39 7.38
N LEU A 162 8.00 12.70 8.37
CA LEU A 162 8.69 11.73 9.22
C LEU A 162 8.12 11.82 10.65
N PRO A 163 6.94 11.24 10.89
CA PRO A 163 6.28 11.31 12.20
C PRO A 163 7.10 10.63 13.29
N LYS A 164 7.41 11.38 14.36
CA LYS A 164 8.27 10.90 15.46
C LYS A 164 7.70 9.70 16.22
N LEU A 165 6.36 9.64 16.34
CA LEU A 165 5.65 8.67 17.20
C LEU A 165 4.73 7.72 16.42
N LEU A 166 4.96 7.57 15.11
CA LEU A 166 4.20 6.63 14.28
C LEU A 166 5.06 5.43 13.88
N SER A 167 4.57 4.24 14.24
CA SER A 167 5.10 2.97 13.74
C SER A 167 4.23 2.41 12.61
N SER A 168 4.80 1.56 11.77
CA SER A 168 4.07 0.85 10.72
C SER A 168 2.93 -0.03 11.24
N GLY A 169 2.90 -0.42 12.51
CA GLY A 169 1.74 -1.10 13.08
C GLY A 169 0.46 -0.24 13.16
N ALA A 170 0.58 1.08 13.05
CA ALA A 170 -0.52 2.03 13.27
C ALA A 170 -0.82 2.95 12.07
N TYR A 171 -0.15 2.76 10.92
CA TYR A 171 -0.33 3.64 9.75
C TYR A 171 -1.78 3.70 9.25
N HIS A 172 -2.53 2.60 9.38
CA HIS A 172 -3.90 2.47 8.90
C HIS A 172 -4.89 3.39 9.62
N LYS A 173 -4.49 3.97 10.76
CA LYS A 173 -5.27 4.97 11.50
C LYS A 173 -4.96 6.41 11.05
N CYS A 174 -4.06 6.57 10.10
CA CYS A 174 -3.59 7.85 9.63
C CYS A 174 -4.18 8.23 8.28
N LYS A 175 -4.43 9.53 8.12
CA LYS A 175 -4.86 10.15 6.87
C LYS A 175 -4.04 11.40 6.60
N VAL A 176 -3.81 11.70 5.32
CA VAL A 176 -3.18 12.96 4.89
C VAL A 176 -4.19 13.86 4.22
N PHE A 177 -4.15 15.14 4.58
CA PHE A 177 -5.08 16.17 4.12
C PHE A 177 -4.30 17.32 3.50
N LEU A 178 -4.84 17.88 2.41
CA LEU A 178 -4.49 19.22 1.95
C LEU A 178 -4.94 20.26 2.99
N VAL A 179 -4.07 21.23 3.26
CA VAL A 179 -4.36 22.33 4.18
C VAL A 179 -4.55 23.62 3.40
N SER A 180 -3.49 24.08 2.75
CA SER A 180 -3.50 25.36 2.04
C SER A 180 -2.38 25.42 1.01
N SER A 181 -2.38 26.45 0.18
CA SER A 181 -1.29 26.80 -0.71
C SER A 181 -1.17 28.31 -0.75
N ASN A 182 0.06 28.82 -0.69
CA ASN A 182 0.34 30.25 -0.79
C ASN A 182 0.37 30.75 -2.25
N ASN A 183 0.18 29.85 -3.21
CA ASN A 183 0.10 30.21 -4.63
C ASN A 183 -1.23 30.93 -4.92
N SER A 184 -1.16 32.21 -5.32
CA SER A 184 -2.35 33.04 -5.59
C SER A 184 -3.23 32.49 -6.72
N TYR A 185 -2.63 31.80 -7.69
CA TYR A 185 -3.35 31.10 -8.74
C TYR A 185 -3.96 29.81 -8.21
N CYS A 186 -3.24 29.01 -7.41
CA CYS A 186 -3.62 27.65 -7.03
C CYS A 186 -3.73 27.44 -5.53
N ASN A 187 -4.84 27.91 -4.94
CA ASN A 187 -5.06 27.92 -3.50
C ASN A 187 -6.37 27.26 -3.05
N VAL A 188 -7.17 26.73 -3.97
CA VAL A 188 -8.40 26.02 -3.62
C VAL A 188 -8.08 24.53 -3.54
N PRO A 189 -8.07 23.90 -2.36
CA PRO A 189 -7.84 22.46 -2.29
C PRO A 189 -8.95 21.73 -3.08
N THR A 190 -8.69 20.50 -3.54
CA THR A 190 -9.70 19.62 -4.15
C THR A 190 -9.77 18.29 -3.43
N ASN A 191 -10.83 17.52 -3.68
CA ASN A 191 -10.94 16.16 -3.17
C ASN A 191 -10.42 15.08 -4.13
N TYR A 192 -9.59 15.46 -5.12
CA TYR A 192 -8.93 14.47 -5.96
C TYR A 192 -8.07 13.55 -5.07
N ASN A 193 -8.27 12.23 -5.20
CA ASN A 193 -7.68 11.20 -4.33
C ASN A 193 -7.80 11.53 -2.84
N ASP A 194 -8.99 11.96 -2.40
CA ASP A 194 -9.29 12.26 -1.00
C ASP A 194 -8.45 13.39 -0.38
N GLY A 195 -7.91 14.30 -1.20
CA GLY A 195 -7.10 15.40 -0.72
C GLY A 195 -7.77 16.27 0.36
N LYS A 196 -9.10 16.46 0.31
CA LYS A 196 -9.86 17.21 1.35
C LYS A 196 -10.41 16.30 2.45
N SER A 197 -10.94 15.14 2.09
CA SER A 197 -11.59 14.19 3.00
C SER A 197 -10.59 13.37 3.83
N GLY A 198 -9.31 13.35 3.41
CA GLY A 198 -8.22 12.64 4.04
C GLY A 198 -7.93 11.31 3.36
N ALA A 199 -6.76 11.22 2.72
CA ALA A 199 -6.32 10.04 2.00
C ALA A 199 -5.54 9.06 2.88
N LEU A 200 -5.77 7.78 2.68
CA LEU A 200 -5.09 6.70 3.40
C LEU A 200 -3.67 6.47 2.87
N LEU A 201 -2.77 6.13 3.80
CA LEU A 201 -1.40 5.77 3.47
C LEU A 201 -1.35 4.39 2.80
N LYS A 202 -0.55 4.27 1.73
CA LYS A 202 -0.30 3.01 1.02
C LYS A 202 1.13 2.54 1.31
N TYR A 203 1.26 1.35 1.89
CA TYR A 203 2.57 0.76 2.13
C TYR A 203 3.28 0.52 0.79
N THR A 204 4.53 0.96 0.70
CA THR A 204 5.39 0.73 -0.46
C THR A 204 6.56 -0.12 0.01
N PRO A 205 6.56 -1.44 -0.31
CA PRO A 205 7.66 -2.30 0.09
C PRO A 205 8.96 -1.79 -0.55
N PRO A 206 10.09 -1.90 0.16
CA PRO A 206 11.40 -1.67 -0.43
C PRO A 206 11.55 -2.53 -1.68
N ALA A 207 12.19 -2.00 -2.72
CA ALA A 207 12.57 -2.80 -3.88
C ALA A 207 13.37 -4.03 -3.42
N PRO A 208 13.17 -5.21 -4.04
CA PRO A 208 14.00 -6.37 -3.76
C PRO A 208 15.47 -5.96 -3.88
N ALA A 209 16.27 -6.28 -2.85
CA ALA A 209 17.71 -6.09 -2.96
C ALA A 209 18.21 -6.88 -4.20
N PRO A 210 19.18 -6.34 -4.97
CA PRO A 210 19.83 -7.11 -6.02
C PRO A 210 20.28 -8.46 -5.45
N ALA A 211 20.01 -9.54 -6.18
CA ALA A 211 20.44 -10.87 -5.73
C ALA A 211 21.93 -10.84 -5.40
N PRO A 212 22.37 -11.36 -4.25
CA PRO A 212 23.79 -11.36 -3.90
C PRO A 212 24.56 -12.12 -4.97
N ALA A 213 25.60 -11.51 -5.52
CA ALA A 213 26.48 -12.09 -6.55
C ALA A 213 27.34 -13.26 -6.04
N THR A 214 27.16 -13.68 -4.79
CA THR A 214 27.90 -14.75 -4.13
C THR A 214 26.94 -15.58 -3.27
N HIS A 215 27.17 -16.90 -3.25
CA HIS A 215 26.43 -17.91 -2.46
C HIS A 215 26.59 -17.74 -0.93
N LEU A 216 26.94 -16.55 -0.43
CA LEU A 216 26.99 -16.26 0.98
C LEU A 216 25.60 -15.82 1.46
N PRO A 217 25.10 -16.35 2.59
CA PRO A 217 23.85 -15.90 3.18
C PRO A 217 24.05 -14.51 3.82
N ILE A 218 24.12 -13.48 3.00
CA ILE A 218 24.11 -12.09 3.47
C ILE A 218 22.65 -11.74 3.72
N LYS A 219 22.27 -11.64 5.00
CA LYS A 219 20.97 -11.10 5.39
C LYS A 219 20.82 -9.70 4.76
N PRO A 220 19.82 -9.45 3.90
CA PRO A 220 19.64 -8.14 3.28
C PRO A 220 19.57 -7.03 4.33
N PRO A 221 20.21 -5.86 4.12
CA PRO A 221 20.10 -4.73 5.03
C PRO A 221 18.63 -4.39 5.27
N THR A 222 18.19 -4.43 6.53
CA THR A 222 16.80 -4.08 6.86
C THR A 222 16.63 -2.56 6.76
N PRO A 223 15.65 -2.05 6.00
CA PRO A 223 15.46 -0.61 5.87
C PRO A 223 15.06 0.00 7.20
N LYS A 224 15.60 1.19 7.48
CA LYS A 224 15.39 1.96 8.72
C LYS A 224 13.94 2.43 8.90
N TYR A 225 13.27 2.77 7.81
CA TYR A 225 11.88 3.21 7.77
C TYR A 225 11.05 2.28 6.90
N ASP A 226 9.77 2.13 7.24
CA ASP A 226 8.78 1.65 6.29
C ASP A 226 8.26 2.84 5.49
N PHE A 227 8.28 2.72 4.16
CA PHE A 227 7.90 3.77 3.24
C PHE A 227 6.42 3.67 2.89
N PHE A 228 5.74 4.81 2.92
CA PHE A 228 4.34 4.92 2.57
C PHE A 228 4.15 6.04 1.55
N THR A 229 3.29 5.77 0.56
CA THR A 229 2.88 6.75 -0.43
C THR A 229 1.45 7.21 -0.17
N VAL A 230 1.12 8.41 -0.61
CA VAL A 230 -0.24 8.97 -0.52
C VAL A 230 -0.49 9.97 -1.64
N GLY A 231 -1.75 10.12 -2.07
CA GLY A 231 -2.12 10.96 -3.20
C GLY A 231 -1.87 10.27 -4.55
N PRO A 232 -1.54 11.02 -5.62
CA PRO A 232 -1.28 12.46 -5.65
C PRO A 232 -2.52 13.30 -5.35
N PHE A 233 -2.32 14.52 -4.85
CA PHE A 233 -3.39 15.48 -4.54
C PHE A 233 -3.44 16.63 -5.55
N GLY A 234 -4.54 17.39 -5.54
CA GLY A 234 -4.70 18.55 -6.41
C GLY A 234 -5.26 19.76 -5.69
N PHE A 235 -4.67 20.94 -5.95
CA PHE A 235 -5.35 22.22 -5.84
C PHE A 235 -5.91 22.62 -7.20
N GLU A 236 -6.98 23.40 -7.19
CA GLU A 236 -7.52 24.04 -8.37
C GLU A 236 -7.35 25.56 -8.32
N PRO A 237 -7.54 26.23 -9.46
CA PRO A 237 -7.35 27.66 -9.50
C PRO A 237 -8.33 28.42 -8.62
N SER A 238 -7.83 29.51 -8.03
CA SER A 238 -8.57 30.44 -7.20
C SER A 238 -9.89 30.82 -7.84
N LYS A 239 -10.93 30.96 -7.01
CA LYS A 239 -12.24 31.48 -7.46
C LYS A 239 -12.12 32.90 -8.04
N LYS A 240 -11.09 33.64 -7.64
CA LYS A 240 -10.79 35.00 -8.13
C LYS A 240 -10.18 35.00 -9.54
N VAL A 241 -9.69 33.86 -10.03
CA VAL A 241 -9.14 33.73 -11.38
C VAL A 241 -10.28 33.36 -12.35
N PRO A 242 -10.54 34.18 -13.38
CA PRO A 242 -11.49 33.82 -14.42
C PRO A 242 -11.00 32.60 -15.20
N CYS A 243 -11.79 31.53 -15.22
CA CYS A 243 -11.51 30.37 -16.06
C CYS A 243 -12.44 30.42 -17.27
N LYS A 244 -11.87 30.43 -18.47
CA LYS A 244 -12.63 30.23 -19.70
C LYS A 244 -13.16 28.79 -19.71
N LYS A 245 -14.48 28.64 -19.80
CA LYS A 245 -15.13 27.35 -20.05
C LYS A 245 -15.10 27.14 -21.57
N TYR A 246 -14.67 25.96 -22.00
CA TYR A 246 -14.67 25.53 -23.39
C TYR A 246 -15.67 24.39 -23.53
#